data_AF-A0A1S9CZS4-F1
#
_entry.id   AF-A0A1S9CZS4-F1
#
_cell.length_a   1.000
_cell.length_b   1.000
_cell.length_c   1.000
_cell.angle_alpha   90.00
_cell.angle_beta   90.00
_cell.angle_gamma   90.00
#
_symmetry.space_group_name_H-M   'P 1'
#
loop_
_entity.id
_entity.type
_entity.pdbx_description
1 polymer ?
#
loop_
_entity_poly.entity_id
_entity_poly.type
_entity_poly.pdbx_seq_one_letter_code
_entity_poly.pdbx_strand_id
1 'polypeptide(L)'
;MDGLSCPVIFFQGLEDKVVPPNQAERMVAALRSKGLPVAYLAYEGEQHGFRQAKNIKRTLDAELYFYSRVYGFELAEPVEPVTIENLVL
;
A
#
# COMPACT_ATOMS: atom_id res chain seq x y z
N MET A 1 -13.37 0.89 -13.55
CA MET A 1 -12.68 0.35 -12.35
C MET A 1 -13.76 -0.06 -11.35
N ASP A 2 -14.74 -0.85 -11.81
CA ASP A 2 -16.11 -0.72 -11.31
C ASP A 2 -16.51 -1.83 -10.33
N GLY A 3 -15.62 -2.80 -10.11
CA GLY A 3 -15.81 -3.89 -9.14
C GLY A 3 -14.97 -3.80 -7.86
N LEU A 4 -14.05 -2.83 -7.75
CA LEU A 4 -13.26 -2.66 -6.51
C LEU A 4 -14.12 -1.96 -5.45
N SER A 5 -14.31 -2.64 -4.32
CA SER A 5 -15.19 -2.22 -3.22
C SER A 5 -14.61 -2.48 -1.82
N CYS A 6 -13.33 -2.87 -1.73
CA CYS A 6 -12.64 -3.18 -0.48
C CYS A 6 -11.44 -2.24 -0.25
N PRO A 7 -10.94 -2.16 1.00
CA PRO A 7 -9.66 -1.52 1.31
C PRO A 7 -8.50 -2.11 0.49
N VAL A 8 -7.60 -1.28 -0.02
CA VAL A 8 -6.42 -1.73 -0.79
C VAL A 8 -5.15 -1.00 -0.36
N ILE A 9 -4.04 -1.73 -0.24
CA ILE A 9 -2.70 -1.15 -0.11
C ILE A 9 -1.86 -1.49 -1.35
N PHE A 10 -1.12 -0.52 -1.85
CA PHE A 10 -0.22 -0.66 -3.00
C PHE A 10 1.23 -0.45 -2.58
N PHE A 11 2.11 -1.30 -3.13
CA PHE A 11 3.55 -1.18 -2.99
C PHE A 11 4.17 -1.09 -4.39
N GLN A 12 4.97 -0.06 -4.65
CA GLN A 12 5.47 0.22 -6.00
C GLN A 12 6.98 0.50 -6.00
N GLY A 13 7.72 -0.18 -6.87
CA GLY A 13 9.09 0.22 -7.21
C GLY A 13 9.07 1.36 -8.22
N LEU A 14 9.80 2.44 -7.96
CA LEU A 14 9.82 3.61 -8.87
C LEU A 14 10.59 3.38 -10.17
N GLU A 15 11.40 2.32 -10.24
CA GLU A 15 12.12 1.90 -11.43
C GLU A 15 11.46 0.71 -12.14
N ASP A 16 10.23 0.34 -11.75
CA ASP A 16 9.49 -0.76 -12.38
C ASP A 16 9.15 -0.43 -13.84
N LYS A 17 9.68 -1.24 -14.76
CA LYS A 17 9.43 -1.15 -16.21
C LYS A 17 8.38 -2.14 -16.70
N VAL A 18 8.01 -3.13 -15.88
CA VAL A 18 6.98 -4.13 -16.18
C VAL A 18 5.60 -3.55 -15.89
N VAL A 19 5.44 -2.96 -14.70
CA VAL A 19 4.24 -2.22 -14.29
C VAL A 19 4.67 -0.82 -13.84
N PRO A 20 4.65 0.18 -14.73
CA PRO A 20 5.14 1.52 -14.41
C PRO A 20 4.36 2.19 -13.27
N PRO A 21 5.00 3.05 -12.45
CA PRO A 21 4.38 3.67 -11.27
C PRO A 21 3.08 4.42 -11.55
N ASN A 22 2.99 5.05 -12.72
CA ASN A 22 1.78 5.78 -13.12
C ASN A 22 0.52 4.89 -13.18
N GLN A 23 0.66 3.57 -13.35
CA GLN A 23 -0.48 2.67 -13.31
C GLN A 23 -1.01 2.52 -11.89
N ALA A 24 -0.12 2.29 -10.91
CA ALA A 24 -0.49 2.24 -9.50
C ALA A 24 -1.06 3.58 -9.02
N GLU A 25 -0.43 4.71 -9.38
CA GLU A 25 -0.90 6.05 -9.03
C GLU A 25 -2.31 6.34 -9.56
N ARG A 26 -2.61 5.93 -10.80
CA ARG A 26 -3.96 6.04 -11.38
C ARG A 26 -4.98 5.22 -10.61
N MET A 27 -4.61 4.02 -10.17
CA MET A 27 -5.50 3.18 -9.35
C MET A 27 -5.74 3.82 -7.97
N VAL A 28 -4.69 4.26 -7.30
CA VAL A 28 -4.77 4.94 -5.99
C VAL A 28 -5.66 6.17 -6.08
N ALA A 29 -5.46 7.03 -7.09
CA ALA A 29 -6.28 8.23 -7.29
C ALA A 29 -7.77 7.90 -7.51
N ALA A 30 -8.06 6.85 -8.27
CA ALA A 30 -9.43 6.41 -8.51
C ALA A 30 -10.10 5.82 -7.26
N LEU A 31 -9.38 5.03 -6.46
CA LEU A 31 -9.89 4.51 -5.18
C LEU A 31 -10.10 5.63 -4.16
N ARG A 32 -9.15 6.57 -4.08
CA ARG A 32 -9.25 7.78 -3.24
C ARG A 32 -10.49 8.58 -3.59
N SER A 33 -10.72 8.83 -4.88
CA SER A 33 -11.89 9.58 -5.37
C SER A 33 -13.22 8.86 -5.12
N LYS A 34 -13.19 7.53 -5.01
CA LYS A 34 -14.36 6.72 -4.63
C LYS A 34 -14.63 6.68 -3.13
N GLY A 35 -13.77 7.29 -2.31
CA GLY A 35 -13.88 7.22 -0.85
C GLY A 35 -13.51 5.85 -0.28
N LEU A 36 -12.83 4.98 -1.04
CA LEU A 36 -12.41 3.68 -0.53
C LEU A 36 -11.10 3.81 0.25
N PRO A 37 -10.93 3.03 1.35
CA PRO A 37 -9.69 3.04 2.10
C PRO A 37 -8.51 2.61 1.22
N VAL A 38 -7.49 3.47 1.13
CA VAL A 38 -6.34 3.21 0.26
C VAL A 38 -5.03 3.69 0.87
N ALA A 39 -3.99 2.88 0.74
CA ALA A 39 -2.62 3.22 1.09
C ALA A 39 -1.68 3.00 -0.09
N TYR A 40 -0.63 3.82 -0.19
CA TYR A 40 0.38 3.74 -1.25
C TYR A 40 1.77 3.95 -0.68
N LEU A 41 2.66 2.98 -0.87
CA LEU A 41 4.08 3.09 -0.57
C LEU A 41 4.88 2.92 -1.85
N ALA A 42 5.76 3.86 -2.13
CA ALA A 42 6.68 3.81 -3.26
C ALA A 42 8.13 3.74 -2.77
N TYR A 43 8.95 2.93 -3.45
CA TYR A 43 10.35 2.72 -3.10
C TYR A 43 11.27 3.16 -4.24
N GLU A 44 12.13 4.13 -3.96
CA GLU A 44 13.25 4.51 -4.84
C GLU A 44 14.29 3.38 -4.91
N GLY A 45 14.87 3.17 -6.09
CA GLY A 45 15.87 2.12 -6.30
C GLY A 45 15.29 0.70 -6.36
N GLU A 46 13.97 0.54 -6.47
CA GLU A 46 13.31 -0.75 -6.65
C GLU A 46 12.60 -0.84 -8.01
N GLN A 47 12.64 -2.02 -8.62
CA GLN A 47 12.00 -2.34 -9.90
C GLN A 47 10.74 -3.21 -9.69
N HIS A 48 10.44 -4.11 -10.63
CA HIS A 48 9.41 -5.12 -10.46
C HIS A 48 9.86 -6.18 -9.44
N GLY A 49 9.23 -6.18 -8.27
CA GLY A 49 9.62 -6.99 -7.12
C GLY A 49 10.78 -6.38 -6.32
N PHE A 50 10.63 -6.34 -5.00
CA PHE A 50 11.59 -5.68 -4.10
C PHE A 50 12.79 -6.56 -3.79
N ARG A 51 13.99 -5.99 -3.81
CA ARG A 51 15.25 -6.70 -3.53
C ARG A 51 16.01 -6.17 -2.32
N GLN A 52 15.85 -4.89 -1.98
CA GLN A 52 16.53 -4.33 -0.82
C GLN A 52 15.84 -4.84 0.44
N ALA A 53 16.61 -5.47 1.35
CA ALA A 53 16.07 -6.07 2.56
C ALA A 53 15.23 -5.09 3.40
N LYS A 54 15.62 -3.81 3.45
CA LYS A 54 14.85 -2.75 4.14
C LYS A 54 13.45 -2.55 3.55
N ASN A 55 13.30 -2.62 2.23
CA ASN A 55 12.02 -2.38 1.54
C ASN A 55 11.13 -3.62 1.62
N ILE A 56 11.73 -4.82 1.60
CA ILE A 56 11.01 -6.07 1.85
C ILE A 56 10.43 -6.06 3.28
N LYS A 57 11.26 -5.76 4.28
CA LYS A 57 10.80 -5.64 5.68
C LYS A 57 9.71 -4.59 5.81
N ARG A 58 9.92 -3.39 5.26
CA ARG A 58 8.94 -2.29 5.33
C ARG A 58 7.61 -2.67 4.70
N THR A 59 7.63 -3.41 3.58
CA THR A 59 6.42 -3.89 2.89
C THR A 59 5.63 -4.86 3.77
N LEU A 60 6.30 -5.85 4.38
CA LEU A 60 5.65 -6.82 5.27
C LEU A 60 5.06 -6.14 6.52
N ASP A 61 5.83 -5.21 7.12
CA ASP A 61 5.38 -4.43 8.27
C ASP A 61 4.16 -3.55 7.91
N ALA A 62 4.21 -2.88 6.76
CA ALA A 62 3.14 -2.04 6.25
C ALA A 62 1.87 -2.84 5.93
N GLU A 63 2.02 -4.02 5.34
CA GLU A 63 0.93 -4.95 5.06
C GLU A 63 0.26 -5.42 6.36
N LEU A 64 1.06 -5.84 7.35
CA LEU A 64 0.54 -6.24 8.66
C LEU A 64 -0.17 -5.09 9.37
N TYR A 65 0.40 -3.88 9.36
CA TYR A 65 -0.23 -2.67 9.88
C TYR A 65 -1.58 -2.42 9.19
N PHE A 66 -1.60 -2.48 7.87
CA PHE A 66 -2.82 -2.28 7.08
C PHE A 66 -3.92 -3.27 7.49
N TYR A 67 -3.60 -4.56 7.61
CA TYR A 67 -4.54 -5.57 8.09
C TYR A 67 -5.02 -5.28 9.52
N SER A 68 -4.13 -4.89 10.42
CA SER A 68 -4.49 -4.52 11.80
C SER A 68 -5.53 -3.40 11.82
N ARG A 69 -5.37 -2.38 10.97
CA ARG A 69 -6.31 -1.26 10.88
C ARG A 69 -7.63 -1.62 10.21
N VAL A 70 -7.59 -2.43 9.16
CA VAL A 70 -8.79 -2.84 8.41
C VAL A 70 -9.63 -3.84 9.19
N TYR A 71 -9.01 -4.79 9.89
CA TYR A 71 -9.70 -5.84 10.64
C TYR A 71 -9.84 -5.54 12.15
N GLY A 72 -9.24 -4.46 12.64
CA GLY A 72 -9.42 -3.98 14.01
C GLY A 72 -8.74 -4.83 15.08
N PHE A 73 -7.54 -5.36 14.80
CA PHE A 73 -6.76 -6.11 15.79
C PHE A 73 -5.50 -5.37 16.22
N GLU A 74 -5.05 -5.67 17.44
CA GLU A 74 -3.82 -5.13 18.01
C GLU A 74 -2.60 -5.92 17.54
N LEU A 75 -1.52 -5.20 17.25
CA LEU A 75 -0.25 -5.82 16.89
C LEU A 75 0.50 -6.27 18.15
N ALA A 76 1.12 -7.44 18.08
CA ALA A 76 1.99 -7.93 19.16
C ALA A 76 3.20 -7.02 19.38
N GLU A 77 3.77 -6.50 18.29
CA GLU A 77 4.86 -5.52 18.30
C GLU A 77 4.48 -4.32 17.44
N PRO A 78 4.80 -3.09 17.86
CA PRO A 78 4.54 -1.90 17.05
C PRO A 78 5.42 -1.91 15.80
N VAL A 79 4.82 -1.60 14.66
CA VAL A 79 5.52 -1.37 13.39
C VAL A 79 5.36 0.07 12.94
N GLU A 80 6.18 0.50 11.97
CA GLU A 80 6.08 1.84 11.41
C GLU A 80 4.69 2.06 10.77
N PRO A 81 3.90 3.06 11.21
CA PRO A 81 2.55 3.28 10.69
C PRO A 81 2.52 3.55 9.19
N VAL A 82 1.37 3.26 8.58
CA VAL A 82 1.07 3.62 7.19
C VAL A 82 -0.12 4.57 7.17
N THR A 83 -0.04 5.60 6.34
CA THR A 83 -1.20 6.46 6.10
C THR A 83 -2.21 5.69 5.25
N ILE A 84 -3.41 5.47 5.79
CA ILE A 84 -4.53 4.85 5.08
C ILE A 84 -5.58 5.94 4.88
N GLU A 85 -5.68 6.44 3.67
CA GLU A 85 -6.64 7.47 3.30
C GLU A 85 -8.04 6.90 3.28
N ASN A 86 -9.06 7.71 3.60
CA ASN A 86 -10.48 7.33 3.67
C ASN A 86 -10.82 6.18 4.65
N LEU A 87 -9.89 5.78 5.54
CA LEU A 87 -10.22 4.84 6.60
C LEU A 87 -10.97 5.56 7.72
N VAL A 88 -12.24 5.22 7.91
CA VAL A 88 -13.02 5.63 9.08
C VAL A 88 -12.83 4.57 10.16
N LEU A 89 -12.39 4.99 11.35
CA LEU A 89 -12.16 4.15 12.52
C LEU A 89 -13.41 4.09 13.41
#